data_AF-A0AB40A679-F1
#
_entry.id   AF-A0AB40A679-F1
#
_cell.length_a   1.000
_cell.length_b   1.000
_cell.length_c   1.000
_cell.angle_alpha   90.00
_cell.angle_beta   90.00
_cell.angle_gamma   90.00
#
_symmetry.space_group_name_H-M   'P 1'
#
loop_
_entity.id
_entity.type
_entity.pdbx_description
1 polymer ?
#
loop_
_entity_poly.entity_id
_entity_poly.type
_entity_poly.pdbx_seq_one_letter_code
_entity_poly.pdbx_strand_id
1 'polypeptide(L)'
;MTQASARVLQSGMRLPPMPTIRELVKLYRLQARKQLSQNFLMDERLTDKIVKSAGRIDPRDLVLEVGPGPGGITRSILRRQPQRLVLVEKDPRFGETLQLLKECASPLNIQFDIHYDDILRFNMEQHIPDTSQRIHLIGNLPFAISTRLLINWYADLAARRGAFRRIDTCMTLTFQQEVAERICAPVGGEQRCRLSVMSQVWTEPILKFTIPGKAFVPKPQVDVGVVKLIPLKRPKTQLPFPLVERVVRHIFSMRQKYCRRGYGTLLPPEDREEVTQKLFQRAEVQDTLRPFELTVDQCLRLAEVYSEHLVAHPEVAAYDYRAPKNVEVL
;
A
#
# COMPACT_ATOMS: atom_id res chain seq x y z
N MET A 1 -29.22 -13.44 31.38
CA MET A 1 -27.98 -13.23 32.16
C MET A 1 -28.08 -14.05 33.43
N THR A 2 -27.11 -14.91 33.73
CA THR A 2 -27.11 -15.69 34.98
C THR A 2 -26.82 -14.77 36.16
N GLN A 3 -27.33 -15.09 37.36
CA GLN A 3 -27.10 -14.31 38.58
C GLN A 3 -25.59 -14.13 38.91
N ALA A 4 -24.73 -15.01 38.40
CA ALA A 4 -23.27 -14.90 38.48
C ALA A 4 -22.72 -13.73 37.64
N SER A 5 -23.23 -13.50 36.42
CA SER A 5 -22.80 -12.40 35.56
C SER A 5 -23.18 -11.03 36.13
N ALA A 6 -24.34 -10.94 36.79
CA ALA A 6 -24.78 -9.72 37.45
C ALA A 6 -23.92 -9.35 38.69
N ARG A 7 -23.43 -10.36 39.44
CA ARG A 7 -22.54 -10.16 40.59
C ARG A 7 -21.15 -9.66 40.21
N VAL A 8 -20.60 -10.10 39.07
CA VAL A 8 -19.29 -9.64 38.57
C VAL A 8 -19.31 -8.16 38.17
N LEU A 9 -20.44 -7.67 37.66
CA LEU A 9 -20.60 -6.26 37.28
C LEU A 9 -20.81 -5.33 38.50
N GLN A 10 -21.38 -5.84 39.60
CA GLN A 10 -21.61 -5.06 40.83
C GLN A 10 -20.41 -5.03 41.79
N SER A 11 -19.45 -5.96 41.69
CA SER A 11 -18.38 -6.12 42.68
C SER A 11 -17.17 -5.19 42.50
N GLY A 12 -17.17 -4.29 41.51
CA GLY A 12 -16.02 -3.41 41.26
C GLY A 12 -14.72 -4.18 40.96
N MET A 13 -14.80 -5.48 40.61
CA MET A 13 -13.65 -6.27 40.19
C MET A 13 -13.06 -5.65 38.92
N ARG A 14 -11.97 -4.91 39.10
CA ARG A 14 -11.09 -4.54 38.00
C ARG A 14 -10.50 -5.84 37.45
N LEU A 15 -10.89 -6.19 36.21
CA LEU A 15 -10.12 -7.14 35.42
C LEU A 15 -8.66 -6.69 35.45
N PRO A 16 -7.70 -7.63 35.60
CA PRO A 16 -6.29 -7.26 35.52
C PRO A 16 -6.05 -6.50 34.21
N PRO A 17 -5.21 -5.45 34.22
CA PRO A 17 -4.91 -4.71 33.01
C PRO A 17 -4.40 -5.69 31.95
N MET A 18 -4.86 -5.51 30.71
CA MET A 18 -4.38 -6.30 29.58
C MET A 18 -2.85 -6.29 29.58
N PRO A 19 -2.18 -7.46 29.41
CA PRO A 19 -0.74 -7.50 29.30
C PRO A 19 -0.28 -6.49 28.25
N THR A 20 0.73 -5.70 28.60
CA THR A 20 1.33 -4.75 27.68
C THR A 20 1.94 -5.50 26.50
N ILE A 21 2.08 -4.82 25.36
CA ILE A 21 2.68 -5.43 24.17
C ILE A 21 4.10 -5.93 24.48
N ARG A 22 4.83 -5.23 25.36
CA ARG A 22 6.17 -5.61 25.82
C ARG A 22 6.15 -6.90 26.64
N GLU A 23 5.16 -7.08 27.51
CA GLU A 23 4.98 -8.30 28.29
C GLU A 23 4.60 -9.48 27.41
N LEU A 24 3.71 -9.30 26.44
CA LEU A 24 3.34 -10.35 25.46
C LEU A 24 4.55 -10.80 24.65
N VAL A 25 5.34 -9.85 24.15
CA VAL A 25 6.58 -10.13 23.42
C VAL A 25 7.58 -10.91 24.28
N LYS A 26 7.70 -10.57 25.56
CA LYS A 26 8.58 -11.28 26.49
C LYS A 26 8.05 -12.67 26.84
N LEU A 27 6.75 -12.79 27.12
CA LEU A 27 6.05 -14.01 27.53
C LEU A 27 6.15 -15.09 26.45
N TYR A 28 5.89 -14.70 25.20
CA TYR A 28 5.96 -15.60 24.04
C TYR A 28 7.35 -15.66 23.40
N ARG A 29 8.38 -15.07 24.03
CA ARG A 29 9.76 -15.00 23.52
C ARG A 29 9.83 -14.53 22.05
N LEU A 30 8.96 -13.59 21.68
CA LEU A 30 8.78 -13.11 20.31
C LEU A 30 9.92 -12.17 19.93
N GLN A 31 11.05 -12.73 19.52
CA GLN A 31 12.10 -11.94 18.89
C GLN A 31 11.70 -11.59 17.45
N ALA A 32 11.90 -10.32 17.09
CA ALA A 32 11.74 -9.85 15.72
C ALA A 32 12.66 -10.64 14.79
N ARG A 33 12.09 -11.20 13.72
CA ARG A 33 12.88 -11.93 12.72
C ARG A 33 13.42 -10.95 11.69
N LYS A 34 14.74 -10.85 11.58
CA LYS A 34 15.41 -10.07 10.52
C LYS A 34 14.91 -10.48 9.13
N GLN A 35 14.70 -11.78 8.90
CA GLN A 35 14.18 -12.32 7.64
C GLN A 35 12.77 -11.80 7.30
N LEU A 36 11.95 -11.47 8.30
CA LEU A 36 10.62 -10.90 8.10
C LEU A 36 10.60 -9.37 8.14
N SER A 37 11.77 -8.72 8.32
CA SER A 37 11.91 -7.26 8.42
C SER A 37 10.92 -6.61 9.40
N GLN A 38 10.66 -7.29 10.52
CA GLN A 38 9.70 -6.85 11.53
C GLN A 38 10.25 -5.69 12.36
N ASN A 39 9.46 -4.61 12.48
CA ASN A 39 9.70 -3.49 13.39
C ASN A 39 8.40 -3.22 14.15
N PHE A 40 8.35 -3.54 15.44
CA PHE A 40 7.13 -3.43 16.23
C PHE A 40 6.99 -2.03 16.82
N LEU A 41 5.78 -1.47 16.74
CA LEU A 41 5.44 -0.20 17.36
C LEU A 41 4.72 -0.48 18.69
N MET A 42 5.39 -0.19 19.81
CA MET A 42 4.88 -0.51 21.16
C MET A 42 4.22 0.68 21.86
N ASP A 43 4.37 1.89 21.31
CA ASP A 43 3.82 3.12 21.89
C ASP A 43 2.36 3.29 21.45
N GLU A 44 1.43 3.15 22.39
CA GLU A 44 -0.01 3.28 22.14
C GLU A 44 -0.41 4.65 21.60
N ARG A 45 0.31 5.73 21.97
CA ARG A 45 0.02 7.07 21.45
C ARG A 45 0.29 7.14 19.96
N LEU A 46 1.32 6.43 19.49
CA LEU A 46 1.67 6.37 18.07
C LEU A 46 0.71 5.46 17.30
N THR A 47 0.32 4.31 17.84
CA THR A 47 -0.69 3.44 17.20
C THR A 47 -2.04 4.13 17.11
N ASP A 48 -2.48 4.83 18.16
CA ASP A 48 -3.70 5.64 18.16
C ASP A 48 -3.63 6.77 17.13
N LYS A 49 -2.46 7.40 16.97
CA LYS A 49 -2.23 8.45 15.97
C LYS A 49 -2.28 7.90 14.53
N ILE A 50 -1.79 6.68 14.28
CA ILE A 50 -1.94 5.99 12.98
C ILE A 50 -3.41 5.74 12.69
N VAL A 51 -4.15 5.14 13.62
CA VAL A 51 -5.59 4.85 13.44
C VAL A 51 -6.40 6.14 13.26
N LYS A 52 -6.09 7.21 14.01
CA LYS A 52 -6.71 8.53 13.82
C LYS A 52 -6.42 9.09 12.42
N SER A 53 -5.27 8.79 11.85
CA SER A 53 -4.88 9.26 10.51
C SER A 53 -5.63 8.53 9.39
N ALA A 54 -6.10 7.30 9.62
CA ALA A 54 -7.02 6.62 8.70
C ALA A 54 -8.34 7.37 8.52
N GLY A 55 -8.73 8.18 9.50
CA GLY A 55 -9.93 9.00 9.49
C GLY A 55 -10.93 8.50 10.53
N ARG A 56 -12.20 8.88 10.34
CA ARG A 56 -13.28 8.39 11.19
C ARG A 56 -13.60 6.94 10.79
N ILE A 57 -13.40 6.03 11.73
CA ILE A 57 -13.85 4.63 11.64
C ILE A 57 -15.16 4.55 12.42
N ASP A 58 -16.26 4.31 11.71
CA ASP A 58 -17.59 4.20 12.29
C ASP A 58 -17.93 2.73 12.63
N PRO A 59 -18.90 2.47 13.53
CA PRO A 59 -19.34 1.11 13.88
C PRO A 59 -19.96 0.27 12.75
N ARG A 60 -20.02 0.83 11.53
CA ARG A 60 -20.48 0.13 10.31
C ARG A 60 -19.32 -0.19 9.37
N ASP A 61 -18.12 0.31 9.65
CA ASP A 61 -16.97 0.15 8.77
C ASP A 61 -16.32 -1.22 8.98
N LEU A 62 -15.61 -1.67 7.95
CA LEU A 62 -14.72 -2.82 7.97
C LEU A 62 -13.27 -2.32 8.00
N VAL A 63 -12.47 -2.87 8.90
CA VAL A 63 -11.02 -2.59 8.94
C VAL A 63 -10.25 -3.85 8.59
N LEU A 64 -9.36 -3.74 7.60
CA LEU A 64 -8.40 -4.78 7.25
C LEU A 64 -7.02 -4.33 7.74
N GLU A 65 -6.49 -5.01 8.75
CA GLU A 65 -5.16 -4.75 9.26
C GLU A 65 -4.15 -5.78 8.69
N VAL A 66 -3.07 -5.27 8.12
CA VAL A 66 -2.00 -6.08 7.54
C VAL A 66 -0.78 -6.07 8.45
N GLY A 67 -0.33 -7.26 8.84
CA GLY A 67 0.82 -7.44 9.72
C GLY A 67 0.59 -6.84 11.12
N PRO A 68 -0.44 -7.28 11.85
CA PRO A 68 -0.75 -6.77 13.20
C PRO A 68 0.41 -7.01 14.19
N GLY A 69 1.26 -8.01 13.95
CA GLY A 69 2.34 -8.42 14.83
C GLY A 69 1.81 -8.66 16.25
N PRO A 70 2.36 -8.00 17.28
CA PRO A 70 1.91 -8.19 18.65
C PRO A 70 0.60 -7.45 18.98
N GLY A 71 -0.08 -6.86 17.99
CA GLY A 71 -1.44 -6.32 18.11
C GLY A 71 -1.53 -4.88 18.62
N GLY A 72 -0.49 -4.07 18.44
CA GLY A 72 -0.49 -2.67 18.90
C GLY A 72 -1.51 -1.80 18.15
N ILE A 73 -1.49 -1.84 16.81
CA ILE A 73 -2.46 -1.13 15.97
C ILE A 73 -3.85 -1.77 16.12
N THR A 74 -3.92 -3.11 16.18
CA THR A 74 -5.16 -3.86 16.48
C THR A 74 -5.90 -3.33 17.70
N ARG A 75 -5.22 -3.11 18.83
CA ARG A 75 -5.82 -2.52 20.05
C ARG A 75 -6.40 -1.13 19.80
N SER A 76 -5.67 -0.28 19.08
CA SER A 76 -6.14 1.05 18.69
C SER A 76 -7.35 1.00 17.76
N ILE A 77 -7.45 0.00 16.87
CA ILE A 77 -8.62 -0.23 16.01
C ILE A 77 -9.82 -0.72 16.83
N LEU A 78 -9.64 -1.68 17.73
CA LEU A 78 -10.72 -2.22 18.58
C LEU A 78 -11.40 -1.12 19.42
N ARG A 79 -10.64 -0.12 19.89
CA ARG A 79 -11.20 1.06 20.59
C ARG A 79 -12.15 1.89 19.72
N ARG A 80 -12.08 1.77 18.39
CA ARG A 80 -13.01 2.42 17.44
C ARG A 80 -14.27 1.60 17.18
N GLN A 81 -14.29 0.33 17.61
CA GLN A 81 -15.42 -0.59 17.49
C GLN A 81 -15.99 -0.66 16.06
N PRO A 82 -15.17 -0.96 15.03
CA PRO A 82 -15.70 -1.20 13.69
C PRO A 82 -16.64 -2.40 13.69
N GLN A 83 -17.51 -2.51 12.68
CA GLN A 83 -18.40 -3.66 12.58
C GLN A 83 -17.62 -4.97 12.40
N ARG A 84 -16.54 -4.89 11.62
CA ARG A 84 -15.69 -6.03 11.30
C ARG A 84 -14.23 -5.63 11.30
N LEU A 85 -13.40 -6.50 11.87
CA LEU A 85 -11.94 -6.42 11.87
C LEU A 85 -11.39 -7.70 11.27
N VAL A 86 -10.64 -7.57 10.18
CA VAL A 86 -9.94 -8.68 9.52
C VAL A 86 -8.44 -8.45 9.69
N LEU A 87 -7.74 -9.43 10.27
CA LEU A 87 -6.29 -9.41 10.40
C LEU A 87 -5.65 -10.39 9.42
N VAL A 88 -4.55 -9.98 8.78
CA VAL A 88 -3.70 -10.86 7.98
C VAL A 88 -2.29 -10.82 8.55
N GLU A 89 -1.87 -11.90 9.21
CA GLU A 89 -0.56 -12.03 9.85
C GLU A 89 0.22 -13.20 9.24
N LYS A 90 1.44 -12.92 8.76
CA LYS A 90 2.28 -13.94 8.13
C LYS A 90 3.01 -14.80 9.17
N ASP A 91 3.30 -14.25 10.34
CA ASP A 91 4.06 -14.90 11.39
C ASP A 91 3.14 -15.58 12.41
N PRO A 92 2.96 -16.91 12.35
CA PRO A 92 2.00 -17.63 13.19
C PRO A 92 2.31 -17.55 14.68
N ARG A 93 3.53 -17.12 15.07
CA ARG A 93 3.92 -16.96 16.47
C ARG A 93 3.12 -15.90 17.21
N PHE A 94 2.53 -14.93 16.49
CA PHE A 94 1.62 -13.96 17.09
C PHE A 94 0.20 -14.52 17.33
N GLY A 95 -0.08 -15.74 16.85
CA GLY A 95 -1.43 -16.27 16.84
C GLY A 95 -2.10 -16.31 18.21
N GLU A 96 -1.39 -16.79 19.24
CA GLU A 96 -1.94 -16.80 20.61
C GLU A 96 -2.27 -15.40 21.13
N THR A 97 -1.40 -14.41 20.84
CA THR A 97 -1.64 -13.01 21.22
C THR A 97 -2.86 -12.42 20.49
N LEU A 98 -3.01 -12.72 19.20
CA LEU A 98 -4.14 -12.22 18.40
C LEU A 98 -5.45 -12.91 18.80
N GLN A 99 -5.42 -14.20 19.13
CA GLN A 99 -6.60 -14.91 19.64
C GLN A 99 -7.04 -14.36 21.00
N LEU A 100 -6.10 -14.08 21.91
CA LEU A 100 -6.43 -13.42 23.17
C LEU A 100 -7.10 -12.06 22.94
N LEU A 101 -6.61 -11.26 21.99
CA LEU A 101 -7.26 -10.00 21.63
C LEU A 101 -8.68 -10.20 21.10
N LYS A 102 -8.91 -11.26 20.31
CA LYS A 102 -10.24 -11.62 19.81
C LYS A 102 -11.19 -12.02 20.94
N GLU A 103 -10.72 -12.83 21.89
CA GLU A 103 -11.51 -13.21 23.08
C GLU A 103 -11.87 -11.98 23.93
N CYS A 104 -10.90 -11.10 24.19
CA CYS A 104 -11.13 -9.86 24.94
C CYS A 104 -12.07 -8.88 24.22
N ALA A 105 -12.13 -8.93 22.88
CA ALA A 105 -13.02 -8.11 22.08
C ALA A 105 -14.44 -8.69 21.95
N SER A 106 -14.69 -9.92 22.43
CA SER A 106 -16.00 -10.58 22.34
C SER A 106 -17.19 -9.73 22.85
N PRO A 107 -17.08 -9.00 23.99
CA PRO A 107 -18.16 -8.13 24.46
C PRO A 107 -18.48 -6.92 23.56
N LEU A 108 -17.60 -6.60 22.59
CA LEU A 108 -17.74 -5.43 21.72
C LEU A 108 -18.63 -5.69 20.49
N ASN A 109 -19.14 -6.92 20.31
CA ASN A 109 -19.93 -7.33 19.13
C ASN A 109 -19.25 -7.05 17.78
N ILE A 110 -17.92 -7.12 17.74
CA ILE A 110 -17.11 -6.93 16.53
C ILE A 110 -16.96 -8.30 15.84
N GLN A 111 -17.24 -8.39 14.54
CA GLN A 111 -16.86 -9.57 13.76
C GLN A 111 -15.34 -9.56 13.59
N PHE A 112 -14.64 -10.47 14.27
CA PHE A 112 -13.18 -10.49 14.32
C PHE A 112 -12.62 -11.74 13.65
N ASP A 113 -12.02 -11.56 12.46
CA ASP A 113 -11.39 -12.62 11.68
C ASP A 113 -9.86 -12.49 11.72
N ILE A 114 -9.17 -13.61 11.87
CA ILE A 114 -7.70 -13.67 11.88
C ILE A 114 -7.28 -14.71 10.83
N HIS A 115 -6.49 -14.26 9.86
CA HIS A 115 -5.92 -15.11 8.81
C HIS A 115 -4.40 -15.16 8.97
N TYR A 116 -3.86 -16.38 9.02
CA TYR A 116 -2.42 -16.61 9.06
C TYR A 116 -1.88 -16.85 7.65
N ASP A 117 -1.58 -15.77 6.92
CA ASP A 117 -1.20 -15.84 5.50
C ASP A 117 -0.26 -14.69 5.11
N ASP A 118 0.41 -14.84 3.96
CA ASP A 118 1.18 -13.78 3.33
C ASP A 118 0.24 -12.84 2.57
N ILE A 119 0.18 -11.57 2.98
CA ILE A 119 -0.66 -10.56 2.33
C ILE A 119 -0.39 -10.41 0.82
N LEU A 120 0.82 -10.73 0.33
CA LEU A 120 1.12 -10.69 -1.11
C LEU A 120 0.42 -11.81 -1.91
N ARG A 121 -0.08 -12.84 -1.23
CA ARG A 121 -0.77 -14.01 -1.82
C ARG A 121 -2.21 -14.17 -1.31
N PHE A 122 -2.54 -13.48 -0.22
CA PHE A 122 -3.84 -13.53 0.42
C PHE A 122 -4.96 -13.16 -0.56
N ASN A 123 -5.95 -14.05 -0.68
CA ASN A 123 -7.07 -13.85 -1.59
C ASN A 123 -8.11 -12.93 -0.97
N MET A 124 -7.96 -11.62 -1.20
CA MET A 124 -8.93 -10.63 -0.70
C MET A 124 -10.34 -10.83 -1.26
N GLU A 125 -10.50 -11.40 -2.47
CA GLU A 125 -11.83 -11.62 -3.06
C GLU A 125 -12.66 -12.63 -2.27
N GLN A 126 -11.99 -13.60 -1.65
CA GLN A 126 -12.64 -14.67 -0.90
C GLN A 126 -12.95 -14.23 0.55
N HIS A 127 -12.09 -13.42 1.14
CA HIS A 127 -12.14 -13.12 2.57
C HIS A 127 -12.76 -11.75 2.89
N ILE A 128 -12.71 -10.81 1.95
CA ILE A 128 -13.38 -9.51 2.08
C ILE A 128 -14.73 -9.59 1.35
N PRO A 129 -15.85 -9.46 2.06
CA PRO A 129 -17.16 -9.61 1.48
C PRO A 129 -17.42 -8.48 0.48
N ASP A 130 -18.25 -8.76 -0.52
CA ASP A 130 -18.87 -7.69 -1.27
C ASP A 130 -19.83 -6.94 -0.35
N THR A 131 -19.50 -5.70 -0.02
CA THR A 131 -20.14 -4.97 1.07
C THR A 131 -20.36 -3.51 0.72
N SER A 132 -21.45 -2.96 1.25
CA SER A 132 -21.72 -1.52 1.20
C SER A 132 -20.95 -0.74 2.29
N GLN A 133 -20.28 -1.44 3.20
CA GLN A 133 -19.47 -0.86 4.28
C GLN A 133 -18.22 -0.19 3.72
N ARG A 134 -17.79 0.92 4.33
CA ARG A 134 -16.49 1.50 3.98
C ARG A 134 -15.38 0.62 4.54
N ILE A 135 -14.32 0.48 3.74
CA ILE A 135 -13.17 -0.34 4.09
C ILE A 135 -11.98 0.57 4.38
N HIS A 136 -11.32 0.33 5.51
CA HIS A 136 -10.04 0.96 5.86
C HIS A 136 -8.95 -0.12 5.89
N LEU A 137 -7.98 -0.02 4.99
CA LEU A 137 -6.75 -0.80 5.07
C LEU A 137 -5.75 -0.07 5.96
N ILE A 138 -5.28 -0.72 7.01
CA ILE A 138 -4.31 -0.15 7.95
C ILE A 138 -3.15 -1.14 8.10
N GLY A 139 -1.90 -0.67 8.13
CA GLY A 139 -0.80 -1.61 8.30
C GLY A 139 0.53 -0.95 8.62
N ASN A 140 1.25 -1.54 9.58
CA ASN A 140 2.66 -1.25 9.77
C ASN A 140 3.49 -2.26 8.97
N LEU A 141 3.63 -2.01 7.67
CA LEU A 141 4.13 -3.01 6.73
C LEU A 141 5.65 -3.22 6.87
N PRO A 142 6.15 -4.47 6.74
CA PRO A 142 7.57 -4.71 6.57
C PRO A 142 8.09 -4.00 5.31
N PHE A 143 9.20 -3.27 5.43
CA PHE A 143 9.70 -2.41 4.35
C PHE A 143 9.99 -3.18 3.05
N ALA A 144 10.53 -4.40 3.18
CA ALA A 144 10.89 -5.26 2.06
C ALA A 144 9.72 -5.60 1.11
N ILE A 145 8.47 -5.58 1.60
CA ILE A 145 7.29 -5.89 0.79
C ILE A 145 6.41 -4.67 0.48
N SER A 146 6.54 -3.61 1.26
CA SER A 146 5.61 -2.46 1.28
C SER A 146 5.38 -1.83 -0.11
N THR A 147 6.45 -1.57 -0.86
CA THR A 147 6.34 -0.94 -2.20
C THR A 147 5.71 -1.89 -3.21
N ARG A 148 6.05 -3.19 -3.18
CA ARG A 148 5.47 -4.19 -4.07
C ARG A 148 3.98 -4.37 -3.79
N LEU A 149 3.60 -4.48 -2.50
CA LEU A 149 2.22 -4.60 -2.08
C LEU A 149 1.40 -3.40 -2.55
N LEU A 150 1.94 -2.18 -2.39
CA LEU A 150 1.26 -0.96 -2.82
C LEU A 150 1.02 -0.93 -4.34
N ILE A 151 2.00 -1.35 -5.15
CA ILE A 151 1.84 -1.45 -6.61
C ILE A 151 0.76 -2.48 -6.98
N ASN A 152 0.73 -3.65 -6.32
CA ASN A 152 -0.33 -4.66 -6.53
C ASN A 152 -1.71 -4.08 -6.18
N TRP A 153 -1.82 -3.34 -5.08
CA TRP A 153 -3.07 -2.71 -4.68
C TRP A 153 -3.53 -1.58 -5.60
N TYR A 154 -2.62 -0.87 -6.28
CA TYR A 154 -3.03 0.02 -7.37
C TYR A 154 -3.60 -0.76 -8.56
N ALA A 155 -3.06 -1.93 -8.87
CA ALA A 155 -3.62 -2.80 -9.91
C ALA A 155 -5.01 -3.34 -9.51
N ASP A 156 -5.19 -3.74 -8.25
CA ASP A 156 -6.49 -4.17 -7.73
C ASP A 156 -7.50 -3.01 -7.69
N LEU A 157 -7.05 -1.80 -7.32
CA LEU A 157 -7.86 -0.58 -7.35
C LEU A 157 -8.26 -0.19 -8.78
N ALA A 158 -7.35 -0.31 -9.74
CA ALA A 158 -7.66 -0.10 -11.16
C ALA A 158 -8.69 -1.12 -11.67
N ALA A 159 -8.55 -2.39 -11.26
CA ALA A 159 -9.41 -3.49 -11.69
C ALA A 159 -10.69 -3.68 -10.85
N ARG A 160 -10.89 -2.89 -9.79
CA ARG A 160 -11.99 -3.02 -8.83
C ARG A 160 -12.07 -4.41 -8.18
N ARG A 161 -10.93 -4.94 -7.75
CA ARG A 161 -10.79 -6.28 -7.18
C ARG A 161 -10.59 -6.25 -5.66
N GLY A 162 -11.05 -7.32 -5.00
CA GLY A 162 -10.88 -7.59 -3.57
C GLY A 162 -11.43 -6.45 -2.70
N ALA A 163 -10.61 -5.96 -1.78
CA ALA A 163 -10.96 -4.83 -0.92
C ALA A 163 -11.26 -3.52 -1.69
N PHE A 164 -10.90 -3.44 -2.98
CA PHE A 164 -11.04 -2.24 -3.81
C PHE A 164 -12.21 -2.31 -4.81
N ARG A 165 -13.12 -3.29 -4.68
CA ARG A 165 -14.42 -3.26 -5.39
C ARG A 165 -15.13 -1.93 -5.14
N ARG A 166 -15.04 -1.42 -3.91
CA ARG A 166 -15.46 -0.07 -3.55
C ARG A 166 -14.44 0.99 -3.94
N ILE A 167 -14.94 2.14 -4.43
CA ILE A 167 -14.08 3.27 -4.79
C ILE A 167 -13.50 4.01 -3.59
N ASP A 168 -14.10 3.92 -2.40
CA ASP A 168 -13.72 4.73 -1.24
C ASP A 168 -12.82 4.00 -0.24
N THR A 169 -12.29 2.83 -0.61
CA THR A 169 -11.39 2.03 0.21
C THR A 169 -10.07 2.75 0.45
N CYS A 170 -9.92 3.37 1.63
CA CYS A 170 -8.73 4.12 1.99
C CYS A 170 -7.63 3.21 2.54
N MET A 171 -6.38 3.59 2.30
CA MET A 171 -5.19 2.91 2.86
C MET A 171 -4.45 3.86 3.81
N THR A 172 -4.00 3.36 4.96
CA THR A 172 -3.11 4.07 5.88
C THR A 172 -1.97 3.16 6.29
N LEU A 173 -0.83 3.39 5.66
CA LEU A 173 0.29 2.45 5.67
C LEU A 173 1.57 3.16 6.12
N THR A 174 2.48 2.38 6.71
CA THR A 174 3.81 2.85 7.05
C THR A 174 4.82 2.46 5.97
N PHE A 175 5.78 3.34 5.72
CA PHE A 175 6.91 3.12 4.82
C PHE A 175 8.18 3.69 5.44
N GLN A 176 9.35 3.28 4.97
CA GLN A 176 10.57 4.05 5.21
C GLN A 176 10.35 5.51 4.78
N GLN A 177 10.90 6.48 5.52
CA GLN A 177 10.66 7.89 5.27
C GLN A 177 10.87 8.28 3.80
N GLU A 178 11.99 7.90 3.20
CA GLU A 178 12.29 8.20 1.79
C GLU A 178 11.23 7.62 0.83
N VAL A 179 10.73 6.42 1.10
CA VAL A 179 9.67 5.80 0.29
C VAL A 179 8.35 6.55 0.46
N ALA A 180 8.02 6.98 1.68
CA ALA A 180 6.85 7.81 1.95
C ALA A 180 6.91 9.15 1.21
N GLU A 181 8.07 9.81 1.22
CA GLU A 181 8.33 11.04 0.47
C GLU A 181 8.21 10.82 -1.03
N ARG A 182 8.75 9.72 -1.56
CA ARG A 182 8.59 9.33 -2.97
C ARG A 182 7.13 9.11 -3.35
N ILE A 183 6.32 8.46 -2.52
CA ILE A 183 4.90 8.24 -2.79
C ILE A 183 4.17 9.59 -2.92
N CYS A 184 4.47 10.54 -2.05
CA CYS A 184 3.80 11.84 -1.98
C CYS A 184 4.43 12.95 -2.85
N ALA A 185 5.55 12.67 -3.55
CA ALA A 185 6.34 13.72 -4.18
C ALA A 185 5.58 14.48 -5.29
N PRO A 186 5.50 15.83 -5.22
CA PRO A 186 4.83 16.65 -6.23
C PRO A 186 5.64 16.74 -7.53
N VAL A 187 5.01 17.25 -8.60
CA VAL A 187 5.67 17.57 -9.87
C VAL A 187 6.88 18.47 -9.63
N GLY A 188 8.01 18.18 -10.28
CA GLY A 188 9.28 18.90 -10.07
C GLY A 188 10.00 18.56 -8.76
N GLY A 189 9.37 17.82 -7.84
CA GLY A 189 9.95 17.49 -6.53
C GLY A 189 11.17 16.58 -6.63
N GLU A 190 12.11 16.75 -5.69
CA GLU A 190 13.36 15.99 -5.65
C GLU A 190 13.10 14.47 -5.59
N GLN A 191 12.18 14.03 -4.73
CA GLN A 191 11.85 12.61 -4.58
C GLN A 191 10.90 12.07 -5.66
N ARG A 192 10.53 12.88 -6.67
CA ARG A 192 9.58 12.45 -7.71
C ARG A 192 10.15 11.33 -8.55
N CYS A 193 9.41 10.23 -8.62
CA CYS A 193 9.78 9.03 -9.35
C CYS A 193 8.55 8.31 -9.90
N ARG A 194 8.77 7.12 -10.49
CA ARG A 194 7.70 6.21 -10.93
C ARG A 194 6.63 6.02 -9.86
N LEU A 195 7.02 5.81 -8.60
CA LEU A 195 6.09 5.51 -7.52
C LEU A 195 5.16 6.70 -7.22
N SER A 196 5.66 7.93 -7.34
CA SER A 196 4.87 9.16 -7.17
C SER A 196 3.75 9.24 -8.20
N VAL A 197 4.10 9.02 -9.48
CA VAL A 197 3.13 9.06 -10.59
C VAL A 197 2.09 7.95 -10.42
N MET A 198 2.54 6.71 -10.20
CA MET A 198 1.61 5.58 -10.00
C MET A 198 0.66 5.83 -8.83
N SER A 199 1.14 6.40 -7.73
CA SER A 199 0.27 6.74 -6.60
C SER A 199 -0.79 7.79 -6.96
N GLN A 200 -0.38 8.84 -7.67
CA GLN A 200 -1.22 9.99 -8.00
C GLN A 200 -2.20 9.76 -9.16
N VAL A 201 -2.10 8.63 -9.88
CA VAL A 201 -3.06 8.25 -10.94
C VAL A 201 -4.38 7.76 -10.34
N TRP A 202 -4.32 6.93 -9.29
CA TRP A 202 -5.51 6.32 -8.67
C TRP A 202 -5.84 6.88 -7.29
N THR A 203 -4.90 7.55 -6.63
CA THR A 203 -5.09 8.06 -5.26
C THR A 203 -4.61 9.50 -5.10
N GLU A 204 -5.02 10.13 -4.01
CA GLU A 204 -4.40 11.29 -3.40
C GLU A 204 -3.55 10.80 -2.21
N PRO A 205 -2.21 10.71 -2.38
CA PRO A 205 -1.32 10.32 -1.30
C PRO A 205 -0.97 11.50 -0.39
N ILE A 206 -1.12 11.32 0.91
CA ILE A 206 -0.87 12.35 1.93
C ILE A 206 0.09 11.79 2.99
N LEU A 207 1.27 12.39 3.11
CA LEU A 207 2.20 12.12 4.20
C LEU A 207 1.63 12.75 5.48
N LYS A 208 1.12 11.92 6.39
CA LYS A 208 0.41 12.39 7.60
C LYS A 208 1.38 12.86 8.67
N PHE A 209 2.44 12.10 8.92
CA PHE A 209 3.53 12.42 9.85
C PHE A 209 4.64 11.38 9.73
N THR A 210 5.80 11.71 10.29
CA THR A 210 6.94 10.80 10.44
C THR A 210 7.07 10.32 11.89
N ILE A 211 7.42 9.06 12.07
CA ILE A 211 7.71 8.42 13.36
C ILE A 211 9.22 8.20 13.44
N PRO A 212 9.89 8.71 14.49
CA PRO A 212 11.30 8.43 14.72
C PRO A 212 11.57 6.92 14.82
N GLY A 213 12.59 6.41 14.14
CA GLY A 213 12.93 4.99 14.15
C GLY A 213 13.15 4.43 15.56
N LYS A 214 13.60 5.26 16.51
CA LYS A 214 13.74 4.89 17.94
C LYS A 214 12.45 4.45 18.63
N ALA A 215 11.27 4.74 18.05
CA ALA A 215 9.98 4.32 18.58
C ALA A 215 9.64 2.85 18.28
N PHE A 216 10.40 2.21 17.38
CA PHE A 216 10.18 0.82 16.98
C PHE A 216 11.17 -0.13 17.67
N VAL A 217 10.76 -1.38 17.79
CA VAL A 217 11.56 -2.48 18.34
C VAL A 217 11.53 -3.66 17.38
N PRO A 218 12.68 -4.08 16.81
CA PRO A 218 13.97 -3.41 16.82
C PRO A 218 13.90 -2.04 16.14
N LYS A 219 14.87 -1.18 16.45
CA LYS A 219 15.00 0.14 15.83
C LYS A 219 15.40 -0.03 14.34
N PRO A 220 14.60 0.44 13.37
CA PRO A 220 15.02 0.53 11.98
C PRO A 220 16.13 1.57 11.81
N GLN A 221 16.88 1.46 10.71
CA GLN A 221 17.96 2.39 10.39
C GLN A 221 17.48 3.79 9.99
N VAL A 222 16.22 3.90 9.58
CA VAL A 222 15.60 5.12 9.09
C VAL A 222 14.30 5.37 9.84
N ASP A 223 13.84 6.61 9.79
CA ASP A 223 12.53 6.99 10.28
C ASP A 223 11.42 6.45 9.35
N VAL A 224 10.19 6.47 9.86
CA VAL A 224 9.04 5.80 9.23
C VAL A 224 7.95 6.83 8.92
N GLY A 225 7.61 6.98 7.65
CA GLY A 225 6.50 7.84 7.22
C GLY A 225 5.17 7.11 7.29
N VAL A 226 4.13 7.78 7.81
CA VAL A 226 2.74 7.31 7.77
C VAL A 226 2.04 7.98 6.60
N VAL A 227 1.64 7.22 5.60
CA VAL A 227 1.00 7.72 4.39
C VAL A 227 -0.46 7.28 4.37
N LYS A 228 -1.36 8.24 4.18
CA LYS A 228 -2.75 7.97 3.83
C LYS A 228 -2.91 8.05 2.31
N LEU A 229 -3.47 7.03 1.70
CA LEU A 229 -3.84 7.04 0.29
C LEU A 229 -5.37 7.03 0.18
N ILE A 230 -5.90 8.11 -0.38
CA ILE A 230 -7.35 8.28 -0.59
C ILE A 230 -7.62 8.00 -2.06
N PRO A 231 -8.38 6.96 -2.43
CA PRO A 231 -8.67 6.75 -3.84
C PRO A 231 -9.44 7.93 -4.44
N LEU A 232 -9.13 8.24 -5.70
CA LEU A 232 -9.83 9.27 -6.44
C LEU A 232 -11.24 8.78 -6.81
N LYS A 233 -12.26 9.62 -6.62
CA LYS A 233 -13.65 9.28 -6.99
C LYS A 233 -13.78 8.85 -8.46
N ARG A 234 -12.99 9.48 -9.33
CA ARG A 234 -12.81 9.12 -10.74
C ARG A 234 -11.31 8.90 -10.96
N PRO A 235 -10.88 7.70 -11.39
CA PRO A 235 -9.50 7.49 -11.83
C PRO A 235 -9.13 8.50 -12.91
N LYS A 236 -7.85 8.91 -12.96
CA LYS A 236 -7.37 9.85 -14.00
C LYS A 236 -7.28 9.23 -15.39
N THR A 237 -7.45 7.91 -15.52
CA THR A 237 -7.35 7.19 -16.78
C THR A 237 -8.21 5.94 -16.76
N GLN A 238 -8.62 5.51 -17.95
CA GLN A 238 -9.27 4.21 -18.20
C GLN A 238 -8.30 3.20 -18.83
N LEU A 239 -7.04 3.57 -19.04
CA LEU A 239 -6.03 2.68 -19.59
C LEU A 239 -5.76 1.47 -18.68
N PRO A 240 -5.43 0.30 -19.24
CA PRO A 240 -5.04 -0.87 -18.45
C PRO A 240 -3.83 -0.56 -17.56
N PHE A 241 -3.89 -0.96 -16.29
CA PHE A 241 -2.80 -0.76 -15.33
C PHE A 241 -1.42 -1.21 -15.85
N PRO A 242 -1.26 -2.40 -16.46
CA PRO A 242 0.05 -2.84 -16.95
C PRO A 242 0.65 -1.92 -18.02
N LEU A 243 -0.18 -1.29 -18.85
CA LEU A 243 0.24 -0.33 -19.86
C LEU A 243 0.77 0.94 -19.21
N VAL A 244 0.00 1.53 -18.29
CA VAL A 244 0.40 2.74 -17.56
C VAL A 244 1.69 2.48 -16.78
N GLU A 245 1.78 1.36 -16.07
CA GLU A 245 2.97 1.00 -15.33
C GLU A 245 4.18 0.82 -16.26
N ARG A 246 4.01 0.19 -17.43
CA ARG A 246 5.06 0.04 -18.44
C ARG A 246 5.57 1.39 -18.91
N VAL A 247 4.69 2.28 -19.36
CA VAL A 247 5.08 3.58 -19.89
C VAL A 247 5.78 4.43 -18.82
N VAL A 248 5.19 4.55 -17.63
CA VAL A 248 5.77 5.34 -16.53
C VAL A 248 7.12 4.76 -16.09
N ARG A 249 7.27 3.43 -16.05
CA ARG A 249 8.56 2.79 -15.72
C ARG A 249 9.66 3.17 -16.70
N HIS A 250 9.36 3.22 -18.00
CA HIS A 250 10.33 3.59 -19.02
C HIS A 250 10.67 5.08 -18.99
N ILE A 251 9.67 5.96 -18.83
CA ILE A 251 9.87 7.41 -18.65
C ILE A 251 10.87 7.68 -17.52
N PHE A 252 10.68 7.03 -16.36
CA PHE A 252 11.48 7.25 -15.16
C PHE A 252 12.74 6.38 -15.06
N SER A 253 13.11 5.64 -16.11
CA SER A 253 14.31 4.79 -16.12
C SER A 253 15.62 5.57 -16.12
N MET A 254 15.60 6.82 -16.64
CA MET A 254 16.78 7.67 -16.79
C MET A 254 16.53 9.07 -16.24
N ARG A 255 16.61 9.23 -14.91
CA ARG A 255 16.32 10.51 -14.22
C ARG A 255 17.11 11.71 -14.76
N GLN A 256 18.40 11.50 -15.08
CA GLN A 256 19.32 12.55 -15.52
C GLN A 256 19.37 12.73 -17.04
N LYS A 257 18.43 12.15 -17.81
CA LYS A 257 18.26 12.37 -19.26
C LYS A 257 16.90 13.00 -19.54
N TYR A 258 16.67 13.46 -20.76
CA TYR A 258 15.35 13.91 -21.20
C TYR A 258 14.39 12.70 -21.25
N CYS A 259 13.12 12.90 -20.92
CA CYS A 259 12.12 11.85 -20.79
C CYS A 259 11.95 11.02 -22.07
N ARG A 260 12.13 11.63 -23.25
CA ARG A 260 12.15 10.93 -24.54
C ARG A 260 13.17 9.79 -24.62
N ARG A 261 14.31 9.90 -23.92
CA ARG A 261 15.35 8.86 -23.92
C ARG A 261 14.89 7.61 -23.17
N GLY A 262 14.22 7.80 -22.03
CA GLY A 262 13.60 6.70 -21.30
C GLY A 262 12.41 6.12 -22.06
N TYR A 263 11.48 6.98 -22.48
CA TYR A 263 10.27 6.57 -23.22
C TYR A 263 10.60 5.81 -24.51
N GLY A 264 11.57 6.29 -25.31
CA GLY A 264 11.93 5.65 -26.58
C GLY A 264 12.42 4.21 -26.45
N THR A 265 12.84 3.76 -25.26
CA THR A 265 13.15 2.34 -25.02
C THR A 265 11.93 1.41 -25.05
N LEU A 266 10.71 1.96 -25.17
CA LEU A 266 9.51 1.20 -25.48
C LEU A 266 9.46 0.74 -26.95
N LEU A 267 10.26 1.35 -27.82
CA LEU A 267 10.20 1.16 -29.27
C LEU A 267 11.45 0.43 -29.78
N PRO A 268 11.32 -0.40 -30.84
CA PRO A 268 12.45 -1.01 -31.54
C PRO A 268 13.47 0.04 -31.99
N PRO A 269 14.76 -0.34 -32.14
CA PRO A 269 15.82 0.63 -32.42
C PRO A 269 15.74 1.28 -33.81
N GLU A 270 15.16 0.60 -34.80
CA GLU A 270 15.11 1.00 -36.22
C GLU A 270 14.53 2.42 -36.41
N ASP A 271 13.29 2.65 -35.96
CA ASP A 271 12.60 3.94 -36.12
C ASP A 271 12.38 4.68 -34.79
N ARG A 272 13.15 4.32 -33.75
CA ARG A 272 12.92 4.78 -32.37
C ARG A 272 12.81 6.29 -32.27
N GLU A 273 13.75 7.03 -32.84
CA GLU A 273 13.83 8.48 -32.65
C GLU A 273 12.68 9.19 -33.33
N GLU A 274 12.38 8.82 -34.58
CA GLU A 274 11.27 9.40 -35.35
C GLU A 274 9.91 9.08 -34.72
N VAL A 275 9.66 7.81 -34.37
CA VAL A 275 8.40 7.41 -33.74
C VAL A 275 8.25 8.06 -32.36
N THR A 276 9.32 8.12 -31.56
CA THR A 276 9.28 8.83 -30.27
C THR A 276 8.88 10.29 -30.48
N GLN A 277 9.51 11.01 -31.41
CA GLN A 277 9.20 12.40 -31.67
C GLN A 277 7.73 12.59 -32.09
N LYS A 278 7.22 11.75 -33.01
CA LYS A 278 5.81 11.77 -33.44
C LYS A 278 4.85 11.54 -32.27
N LEU A 279 5.14 10.58 -31.39
CA LEU A 279 4.29 10.28 -30.23
C LEU A 279 4.28 11.43 -29.21
N PHE A 280 5.43 12.07 -28.94
CA PHE A 280 5.49 13.23 -28.06
C PHE A 280 4.73 14.44 -28.63
N GLN A 281 4.81 14.68 -29.94
CA GLN A 281 4.03 15.72 -30.61
C GLN A 281 2.53 15.45 -30.49
N ARG A 282 2.09 14.22 -30.77
CA ARG A 282 0.67 13.82 -30.64
C ARG A 282 0.15 13.89 -29.21
N ALA A 283 0.99 13.57 -28.22
CA ALA A 283 0.63 13.69 -26.80
C ALA A 283 0.68 15.14 -26.28
N GLU A 284 1.11 16.09 -27.10
CA GLU A 284 1.33 17.49 -26.73
C GLU A 284 2.25 17.60 -25.49
N VAL A 285 3.36 16.87 -25.50
CA VAL A 285 4.35 16.86 -24.41
C VAL A 285 5.70 17.29 -24.95
N GLN A 286 6.36 18.22 -24.25
CA GLN A 286 7.73 18.60 -24.56
C GLN A 286 8.70 17.44 -24.24
N ASP A 287 9.38 16.97 -25.28
CA ASP A 287 10.25 15.77 -25.23
C ASP A 287 11.59 15.99 -24.51
N THR A 288 11.95 17.26 -24.27
CA THR A 288 13.14 17.73 -23.56
C THR A 288 12.92 17.94 -22.06
N LEU A 289 11.71 17.70 -21.54
CA LEU A 289 11.49 17.68 -20.10
C LEU A 289 12.25 16.51 -19.46
N ARG A 290 12.73 16.70 -18.22
CA ARG A 290 13.21 15.62 -17.36
C ARG A 290 12.02 14.81 -16.84
N PRO A 291 12.20 13.50 -16.54
CA PRO A 291 11.11 12.66 -16.04
C PRO A 291 10.37 13.25 -14.82
N PHE A 292 11.10 13.85 -13.88
CA PHE A 292 10.50 14.42 -12.66
C PHE A 292 9.71 15.71 -12.90
N GLU A 293 9.85 16.36 -14.05
CA GLU A 293 9.10 17.56 -14.42
C GLU A 293 7.74 17.20 -15.04
N LEU A 294 7.55 15.96 -15.50
CA LEU A 294 6.30 15.52 -16.09
C LEU A 294 5.18 15.46 -15.05
N THR A 295 4.06 16.06 -15.40
CA THR A 295 2.79 15.92 -14.68
C THR A 295 2.21 14.51 -14.85
N VAL A 296 1.27 14.14 -13.99
CA VAL A 296 0.54 12.85 -14.14
C VAL A 296 -0.21 12.82 -15.47
N ASP A 297 -0.85 13.92 -15.84
CA ASP A 297 -1.62 14.04 -17.08
C ASP A 297 -0.73 13.82 -18.32
N GLN A 298 0.43 14.47 -18.40
CA GLN A 298 1.38 14.26 -19.50
C GLN A 298 1.87 12.81 -19.59
N CYS A 299 2.11 12.14 -18.45
CA CYS A 299 2.44 10.71 -18.46
C CYS A 299 1.29 9.85 -19.00
N LEU A 300 0.04 10.21 -18.71
CA LEU A 300 -1.14 9.48 -19.18
C LEU A 300 -1.38 9.70 -20.68
N ARG A 301 -1.27 10.93 -21.18
CA ARG A 301 -1.36 11.21 -22.63
C ARG A 301 -0.28 10.46 -23.43
N LEU A 302 0.94 10.38 -22.89
CA LEU A 302 2.01 9.55 -23.47
C LEU A 302 1.64 8.06 -23.47
N ALA A 303 0.95 7.57 -22.44
CA ALA A 303 0.48 6.19 -22.42
C ALA A 303 -0.69 5.95 -23.40
N GLU A 304 -1.56 6.93 -23.61
CA GLU A 304 -2.67 6.88 -24.57
C GLU A 304 -2.15 6.77 -26.00
N VAL A 305 -1.25 7.68 -26.42
CA VAL A 305 -0.67 7.62 -27.78
C VAL A 305 0.18 6.36 -27.99
N TYR A 306 0.82 5.84 -26.93
CA TYR A 306 1.51 4.55 -27.00
C TYR A 306 0.52 3.39 -27.18
N SER A 307 -0.62 3.42 -26.48
CA SER A 307 -1.69 2.43 -26.64
C SER A 307 -2.18 2.38 -28.09
N GLU A 308 -2.45 3.54 -28.69
CA GLU A 308 -2.90 3.64 -30.07
C GLU A 308 -1.82 3.15 -31.05
N HIS A 309 -0.55 3.47 -30.75
CA HIS A 309 0.57 2.98 -31.55
C HIS A 309 0.66 1.44 -31.52
N LEU A 310 0.45 0.81 -30.37
CA LEU A 310 0.41 -0.65 -30.25
C LEU A 310 -0.75 -1.29 -31.02
N VAL A 311 -1.89 -0.61 -31.14
CA VAL A 311 -3.03 -1.09 -31.96
C VAL A 311 -2.65 -1.09 -33.44
N ALA A 312 -1.94 -0.05 -33.90
CA ALA A 312 -1.47 0.05 -35.27
C ALA A 312 -0.25 -0.84 -35.57
N HIS A 313 0.56 -1.16 -34.56
CA HIS A 313 1.82 -1.90 -34.66
C HIS A 313 1.90 -2.99 -33.57
N PRO A 314 1.09 -4.07 -33.68
CA PRO A 314 1.00 -5.10 -32.64
C PRO A 314 2.33 -5.79 -32.30
N GLU A 315 3.24 -5.87 -33.27
CA GLU A 315 4.59 -6.45 -33.11
C GLU A 315 5.42 -5.74 -32.04
N VAL A 316 5.18 -4.45 -31.81
CA VAL A 316 5.88 -3.65 -30.78
C VAL A 316 5.48 -4.08 -29.36
N ALA A 317 4.30 -4.68 -29.18
CA ALA A 317 3.81 -5.08 -27.87
C ALA A 317 4.75 -6.09 -27.18
N ALA A 318 5.35 -7.00 -27.96
CA ALA A 318 6.28 -8.03 -27.50
C ALA A 318 7.72 -7.54 -27.31
N TYR A 319 8.05 -6.32 -27.74
CA TYR A 319 9.39 -5.78 -27.65
C TYR A 319 9.85 -5.58 -26.20
N ASP A 320 11.02 -6.12 -25.87
CA ASP A 320 11.73 -5.87 -24.61
C ASP A 320 13.17 -5.42 -24.90
N TYR A 321 13.47 -4.16 -24.60
CA TYR A 321 14.82 -3.59 -24.80
C TYR A 321 15.91 -4.23 -23.93
N ARG A 322 15.54 -5.02 -22.91
CA ARG A 322 16.46 -5.76 -22.04
C ARG A 322 16.59 -7.23 -22.43
N ALA A 323 15.79 -7.71 -23.37
CA ALA A 323 15.99 -9.06 -23.90
C ALA A 323 17.43 -9.17 -24.42
N PRO A 324 18.11 -10.33 -24.23
CA PRO A 324 19.39 -10.56 -24.87
C PRO A 324 19.19 -10.31 -26.37
N LYS A 325 20.01 -9.44 -26.97
CA LYS A 325 20.11 -9.40 -28.43
C LYS A 325 20.47 -10.82 -28.82
N ASN A 326 19.64 -11.49 -29.61
CA ASN A 326 19.93 -12.84 -30.10
C ASN A 326 21.40 -12.86 -30.55
N VAL A 327 22.21 -13.66 -29.86
CA VAL A 327 23.53 -14.02 -30.35
C VAL A 327 23.22 -14.80 -31.61
N GLU A 328 23.50 -14.21 -32.76
CA GLU A 328 23.44 -14.90 -34.05
C GLU A 328 24.20 -16.22 -33.89
N VAL A 329 23.46 -17.32 -34.01
CA VAL A 329 24.04 -18.64 -34.18
C VAL A 329 24.63 -18.62 -35.59
N LEU A 330 25.97 -18.52 -35.65
CA LEU A 330 26.74 -18.81 -36.86
C LEU A 330 26.66 -20.30 -37.20
#